data_AF-A0A132EET0-F1
#
_entry.id   AF-A0A132EET0-F1
#
_cell.length_a   1.000
_cell.length_b   1.000
_cell.length_c   1.000
_cell.angle_alpha   90.00
_cell.angle_beta   90.00
_cell.angle_gamma   90.00
#
_symmetry.space_group_name_H-M   'P 1'
#
loop_
_entity.id
_entity.type
_entity.pdbx_description
1 polymer ?
#
loop_
_entity_poly.entity_id
_entity_poly.type
_entity_poly.pdbx_seq_one_letter_code
_entity_poly.pdbx_strand_id
1 'polypeptide(L)'
;MNNNKRHHRNMRTGRIAILGAIMCMAMSTVAAYGQQTVAPITSDVGRSTKEWLTMQRDNRAAAPTQPLLGDVATLTYQRYLDSFKNKIPESMGSQVSAAGGMSGGGQGAQ
;
A
#
# COMPACT_ATOMS: atom_id res chain seq x y z
N MET A 1 65.89 50.87 -50.78
CA MET A 1 65.88 50.46 -49.35
C MET A 1 64.45 50.46 -48.80
N ASN A 2 63.73 49.33 -48.77
CA ASN A 2 62.34 49.29 -48.24
C ASN A 2 61.90 47.93 -47.63
N ASN A 3 62.83 47.13 -47.09
CA ASN A 3 62.58 45.72 -46.80
C ASN A 3 62.35 45.43 -45.30
N ASN A 4 62.73 46.34 -44.39
CA ASN A 4 62.81 46.06 -42.94
C ASN A 4 61.48 46.26 -42.15
N LYS A 5 60.50 47.00 -42.68
CA LYS A 5 59.23 47.30 -41.95
C LYS A 5 58.16 46.19 -42.01
N ARG A 6 58.37 45.12 -42.79
CA ARG A 6 57.36 44.05 -42.97
C ARG A 6 57.47 42.94 -41.92
N HIS A 7 58.68 42.61 -41.44
CA HIS A 7 58.87 41.52 -40.47
C HIS A 7 58.32 41.84 -39.07
N HIS A 8 58.41 43.08 -38.60
CA HIS A 8 57.99 43.44 -37.23
C HIS A 8 56.48 43.53 -37.01
N ARG A 9 55.68 43.65 -38.09
CA ARG A 9 54.20 43.65 -37.98
C ARG A 9 53.66 42.25 -37.78
N ASN A 10 54.26 41.25 -38.45
CA ASN A 10 53.78 39.88 -38.43
C ASN A 10 54.05 39.17 -37.09
N MET A 11 55.08 39.59 -36.34
CA MET A 11 55.40 39.05 -35.01
C MET A 11 54.53 39.63 -33.87
N ARG A 12 53.86 40.77 -34.08
CA ARG A 12 52.99 41.40 -33.06
C ARG A 12 51.56 40.85 -33.11
N THR A 13 51.09 40.49 -34.30
CA THR A 13 49.74 39.93 -34.50
C THR A 13 49.59 38.49 -33.98
N GLY A 14 50.66 37.68 -33.99
CA GLY A 14 50.61 36.29 -33.51
C GLY A 14 50.59 36.11 -31.98
N ARG A 15 51.07 37.10 -31.21
CA ARG A 15 51.16 37.00 -29.74
C ARG A 15 49.88 37.41 -29.02
N ILE A 16 49.02 38.20 -29.65
CA ILE A 16 47.75 38.66 -29.08
C ILE A 16 46.65 37.58 -29.21
N ALA A 17 46.75 36.70 -30.22
CA ALA A 17 45.79 35.63 -30.44
C ALA A 17 45.89 34.45 -29.43
N ILE A 18 47.01 34.31 -28.71
CA ILE A 18 47.24 33.17 -27.80
C ILE A 18 46.76 33.46 -26.35
N LEU A 19 46.59 34.74 -25.97
CA LEU A 19 46.13 35.12 -24.62
C LEU A 19 44.59 35.18 -24.48
N GLY A 20 43.84 35.18 -25.58
CA GLY A 20 42.37 35.21 -25.56
C GLY A 20 41.71 33.85 -25.32
N ALA A 21 42.43 32.74 -25.50
CA ALA A 21 41.86 31.38 -25.43
C ALA A 21 41.86 30.75 -24.01
N ILE A 22 42.48 31.39 -23.02
CA ILE A 22 42.65 30.84 -21.66
C ILE A 22 41.51 31.28 -20.69
N MET A 23 40.67 32.24 -21.08
CA MET A 23 39.58 32.78 -20.23
C MET A 23 38.23 32.04 -20.33
N CYS A 24 38.14 30.89 -21.02
CA CYS A 24 36.88 30.15 -21.21
C CYS A 24 36.66 28.95 -20.26
N MET A 25 37.47 28.76 -19.20
CA MET A 25 37.36 27.58 -18.31
C MET A 25 37.00 27.90 -16.85
N ALA A 26 36.08 28.84 -16.58
CA ALA A 26 35.75 29.19 -15.19
C ALA A 26 34.25 29.35 -14.86
N MET A 27 33.33 28.77 -15.63
CA MET A 27 31.91 28.72 -15.24
C MET A 27 31.25 27.38 -15.61
N SER A 28 31.68 26.30 -14.96
CA SER A 28 30.88 25.08 -14.88
C SER A 28 29.87 25.25 -13.75
N THR A 29 28.66 25.73 -14.05
CA THR A 29 27.53 25.66 -13.12
C THR A 29 27.11 24.19 -12.99
N VAL A 30 27.48 23.53 -11.91
CA VAL A 30 26.86 22.25 -11.56
C VAL A 30 25.44 22.55 -11.10
N ALA A 31 24.46 22.26 -11.95
CA ALA A 31 23.09 22.10 -11.49
C ALA A 31 23.10 20.86 -10.61
N ALA A 32 23.17 21.06 -9.30
CA ALA A 32 22.92 20.00 -8.34
C ALA A 32 21.47 19.57 -8.55
N TYR A 33 21.28 18.46 -9.27
CA TYR A 33 20.00 17.76 -9.29
C TYR A 33 19.68 17.49 -7.82
N GLY A 34 18.63 18.13 -7.31
CA GLY A 34 18.16 17.85 -5.96
C GLY A 34 18.03 16.34 -5.83
N GLN A 35 18.80 15.76 -4.93
CA GLN A 35 18.60 14.38 -4.51
C GLN A 35 17.15 14.31 -4.02
N GLN A 36 16.28 13.73 -4.84
CA GLN A 36 14.96 13.29 -4.44
C GLN A 36 15.23 12.27 -3.33
N THR A 37 15.16 12.73 -2.09
CA THR A 37 15.15 11.86 -0.92
C THR A 37 13.88 11.04 -1.02
N VAL A 38 13.99 9.83 -1.58
CA VAL A 38 12.95 8.82 -1.44
C VAL A 38 12.83 8.58 0.06
N ALA A 39 11.79 9.17 0.66
CA ALA A 39 11.47 8.91 2.06
C ALA A 39 11.35 7.39 2.23
N PRO A 40 11.91 6.81 3.30
CA PRO A 40 11.78 5.37 3.53
C PRO A 40 10.30 5.02 3.51
N ILE A 41 9.92 4.02 2.70
CA ILE A 41 8.55 3.52 2.66
C ILE A 41 8.26 2.92 4.04
N THR A 42 7.66 3.71 4.92
CA THR A 42 7.17 3.22 6.21
C THR A 42 6.09 2.18 5.92
N SER A 43 6.22 0.98 6.50
CA SER A 43 5.22 -0.08 6.36
C SER A 43 3.81 0.45 6.66
N ASP A 44 2.91 0.30 5.70
CA ASP A 44 1.53 0.83 5.79
C ASP A 44 0.67 0.06 6.81
N VAL A 45 1.18 -1.06 7.34
CA VAL A 45 0.47 -1.93 8.28
C VAL A 45 -0.10 -1.16 9.47
N GLY A 46 0.67 -0.24 10.07
CA GLY A 46 0.20 0.52 11.24
C GLY A 46 -0.93 1.51 10.93
N ARG A 47 -0.86 2.17 9.77
CA ARG A 47 -1.92 3.08 9.30
C ARG A 47 -3.16 2.27 8.93
N SER A 48 -2.99 1.27 8.06
CA SER A 48 -4.07 0.39 7.60
C SER A 48 -4.77 -0.28 8.79
N THR A 49 -4.03 -0.76 9.79
CA THR A 49 -4.64 -1.36 11.00
C THR A 49 -5.52 -0.37 11.74
N LYS A 50 -5.07 0.88 11.94
CA LYS A 50 -5.88 1.92 12.60
C LYS A 50 -7.13 2.25 11.79
N GLU A 51 -7.03 2.29 10.46
CA GLU A 51 -8.16 2.54 9.58
C GLU A 51 -9.19 1.41 9.63
N TRP A 52 -8.74 0.14 9.55
CA TRP A 52 -9.61 -1.03 9.69
C TRP A 52 -10.30 -1.08 11.05
N LEU A 53 -9.59 -0.83 12.15
CA LEU A 53 -10.18 -0.79 13.48
C LEU A 53 -11.18 0.36 13.64
N THR A 54 -10.89 1.52 13.05
CA THR A 54 -11.83 2.64 13.03
C THR A 54 -13.09 2.29 12.24
N MET A 55 -12.93 1.65 11.09
CA MET A 55 -14.05 1.19 10.25
C MET A 55 -14.95 0.18 10.98
N GLN A 56 -14.36 -0.76 11.72
CA GLN A 56 -15.10 -1.72 12.54
C GLN A 56 -15.81 -1.04 13.72
N ARG A 57 -15.10 -0.19 14.48
CA ARG A 57 -15.67 0.54 15.62
C ARG A 57 -16.85 1.42 15.21
N ASP A 58 -16.69 2.13 14.11
CA ASP A 58 -17.73 3.02 13.58
C ASP A 58 -18.83 2.24 12.84
N ASN A 59 -18.70 0.91 12.73
CA ASN A 59 -19.61 0.03 12.01
C ASN A 59 -19.85 0.47 10.55
N ARG A 60 -18.85 1.14 9.93
CA ARG A 60 -18.97 1.80 8.62
C ARG A 60 -19.24 0.84 7.47
N ALA A 61 -18.87 -0.42 7.64
CA ALA A 61 -19.04 -1.47 6.63
C ALA A 61 -20.24 -2.40 6.92
N ALA A 62 -21.07 -2.11 7.93
CA ALA A 62 -22.25 -2.91 8.17
C ALA A 62 -23.28 -2.77 7.05
N ALA A 63 -23.92 -3.88 6.73
CA ALA A 63 -25.11 -3.87 5.91
C ALA A 63 -26.23 -3.08 6.60
N PRO A 64 -27.16 -2.47 5.84
CA PRO A 64 -28.36 -1.87 6.41
C PRO A 64 -29.13 -2.87 7.27
N THR A 65 -29.82 -2.36 8.30
CA THR A 65 -30.74 -3.18 9.09
C THR A 65 -31.85 -3.71 8.19
N GLN A 66 -32.10 -5.02 8.26
CA GLN A 66 -33.21 -5.67 7.56
C GLN A 66 -34.29 -6.03 8.58
N PRO A 67 -35.27 -5.14 8.84
CA PRO A 67 -36.32 -5.42 9.80
C PRO A 67 -37.24 -6.52 9.29
N LEU A 68 -37.59 -7.47 10.16
CA LEU A 68 -38.61 -8.46 9.87
C LEU A 68 -39.98 -7.79 9.97
N LEU A 69 -40.79 -7.87 8.90
CA LEU A 69 -42.15 -7.35 8.91
C LEU A 69 -42.99 -8.09 9.96
N GLY A 70 -43.84 -7.38 10.70
CA GLY A 70 -44.61 -7.92 11.83
C GLY A 70 -45.39 -9.20 11.48
N ASP A 71 -46.06 -9.22 10.33
CA ASP A 71 -46.81 -10.41 9.87
C ASP A 71 -45.88 -11.62 9.64
N VAL A 72 -44.70 -11.39 9.06
CA VAL A 72 -43.69 -12.44 8.85
C VAL A 72 -43.11 -12.90 10.18
N ALA A 73 -42.91 -11.99 11.14
CA ALA A 73 -42.47 -12.34 12.48
C ALA A 73 -43.50 -13.24 13.19
N THR A 74 -44.78 -12.88 13.13
CA THR A 74 -45.88 -13.67 13.69
C THR A 74 -45.95 -15.06 13.04
N LEU A 75 -45.90 -15.14 11.71
CA LEU A 75 -45.92 -16.42 11.00
C LEU A 75 -44.70 -17.29 11.32
N THR A 76 -43.52 -16.67 11.47
CA THR A 76 -42.29 -17.38 11.84
C THR A 76 -42.40 -17.95 13.25
N TYR A 77 -42.92 -17.16 14.19
CA TYR A 77 -43.16 -17.61 15.56
C TYR A 77 -44.20 -18.74 15.62
N GLN A 78 -45.29 -18.61 14.86
CA GLN A 78 -46.30 -19.66 14.76
C GLN A 78 -45.69 -20.96 14.21
N ARG A 79 -44.89 -20.89 13.13
CA ARG A 79 -44.18 -22.05 12.58
C ARG A 79 -43.24 -22.69 13.61
N TYR A 80 -42.54 -21.88 14.40
CA TYR A 80 -41.69 -22.37 15.48
C TYR A 80 -42.52 -23.16 16.51
N LEU A 81 -43.66 -22.63 16.95
CA LEU A 81 -44.56 -23.35 17.87
C LEU A 81 -45.12 -24.64 17.24
N ASP A 82 -45.48 -24.60 15.97
CA ASP A 82 -45.99 -25.76 15.25
C ASP A 82 -44.94 -26.86 15.05
N SER A 83 -43.65 -26.51 15.02
CA SER A 83 -42.57 -27.49 14.91
C SER A 83 -42.56 -28.49 16.07
N PHE A 84 -42.91 -28.05 17.29
CA PHE A 84 -42.96 -28.92 18.46
C PHE A 84 -44.15 -29.90 18.46
N LYS A 85 -45.16 -29.66 17.63
CA LYS A 85 -46.30 -30.58 17.48
C LYS A 85 -45.91 -31.85 16.73
N ASN A 86 -44.78 -31.82 16.01
CA ASN A 86 -44.27 -32.95 15.25
C ASN A 86 -43.14 -33.61 16.02
N LYS A 87 -43.25 -34.91 16.29
CA LYS A 87 -42.15 -35.67 16.88
C LYS A 87 -40.98 -35.72 15.91
N ILE A 88 -39.76 -35.65 16.43
CA ILE A 88 -38.55 -35.93 15.65
C ILE A 88 -38.65 -37.39 15.17
N PRO A 89 -38.54 -37.67 13.85
CA PRO A 89 -38.58 -39.04 13.36
C PRO A 89 -37.44 -39.88 13.93
N GLU A 90 -37.69 -41.16 14.22
CA GLU A 90 -36.67 -42.11 14.73
C GLU A 90 -35.47 -42.25 13.78
N SER A 91 -35.66 -41.98 12.48
CA SER A 91 -34.59 -41.98 11.48
C SER A 91 -33.63 -40.78 11.59
N MET A 92 -34.06 -39.68 12.22
CA MET A 92 -33.18 -38.56 12.56
C MET A 92 -32.43 -38.88 13.85
N GLY A 93 -31.35 -39.67 13.74
CA GLY A 93 -30.48 -39.96 14.89
C GLY A 93 -29.97 -38.69 15.57
N SER A 94 -29.81 -38.73 16.90
CA SER A 94 -29.27 -37.62 17.68
C SER A 94 -27.81 -37.34 17.31
N GLN A 95 -27.55 -36.19 16.66
CA GLN A 95 -26.18 -35.74 16.37
C GLN A 95 -25.40 -35.35 17.65
N VAL A 96 -26.09 -35.14 18.77
CA VAL A 96 -25.48 -34.76 20.06
C VAL A 96 -24.61 -35.89 20.61
N SER A 97 -24.94 -37.16 20.33
CA SER A 97 -24.12 -38.30 20.78
C SER A 97 -22.88 -38.54 19.91
N ALA A 98 -22.80 -37.97 18.70
CA ALA A 98 -21.69 -38.18 17.77
C ALA A 98 -20.50 -37.22 18.01
N ALA A 99 -20.69 -36.12 18.75
CA ALA A 99 -19.66 -35.11 19.01
C ALA A 99 -18.74 -35.43 20.21
N GLY A 100 -18.94 -36.55 20.91
CA GLY A 100 -18.14 -36.95 22.09
C GLY A 100 -16.77 -37.57 21.80
N GLY A 101 -16.33 -37.62 20.54
CA GLY A 101 -15.15 -38.35 20.11
C GLY A 101 -14.13 -37.51 19.35
N MET A 102 -13.70 -36.35 19.87
CA MET A 102 -12.47 -35.70 19.39
C MET A 102 -11.30 -36.16 20.25
N SER A 103 -10.75 -37.33 19.91
CA SER A 103 -9.42 -37.75 20.34
C SER A 103 -8.38 -36.92 19.58
N GLY A 104 -8.02 -35.76 20.14
CA GLY A 104 -6.92 -34.93 19.66
C GLY A 104 -5.64 -35.33 20.39
N GLY A 105 -4.90 -36.28 19.82
CA GLY A 105 -3.58 -36.69 20.29
C GLY A 105 -2.57 -35.54 20.21
N GLY A 106 -2.17 -35.01 21.36
CA GLY A 106 -1.00 -34.15 21.51
C GLY A 106 0.24 -35.00 21.81
N GLN A 107 0.85 -35.59 20.78
CA GLN A 107 2.24 -36.02 20.85
C GLN A 107 3.12 -34.85 20.39
N GLY A 108 3.56 -34.04 21.35
CA GLY A 108 4.65 -33.09 21.15
C GLY A 108 5.96 -33.73 21.59
N ALA A 109 6.75 -34.16 20.61
CA ALA A 109 8.14 -34.53 20.78
C ALA A 109 9.03 -33.30 20.48
N GLN A 110 10.17 -33.26 21.19
CA GLN A 110 11.40 -32.48 20.96
C GLN A 110 11.45 -31.08 21.58
#